data_AF-A0A8H2PJC5-F1
#
_entry.id   AF-A0A8H2PJC5-F1
#
_cell.length_a   1.000
_cell.length_b   1.000
_cell.length_c   1.000
_cell.angle_alpha   90.00
_cell.angle_beta   90.00
_cell.angle_gamma   90.00
#
_symmetry.space_group_name_H-M   'P 1'
#
loop_
_entity.id
_entity.type
_entity.pdbx_description
1 polymer ?
#
loop_
_entity_poly.entity_id
_entity_poly.type
_entity_poly.pdbx_seq_one_letter_code
_entity_poly.pdbx_strand_id
1 'polypeptide(L)'
;MMHKTFHARTARRIIAAALAVLVLAGNAIAYATTSKADSSCQVVAWGFFASQRRTLCDSLIRPDGSWQRQRIFWVPRHQVPITCSGTYFITCSGGQIVDQYVISAETYTVTPDTVLPDEPAHLGAVA
;
A
#
# COMPACT_ATOMS: atom_id res chain seq x y z
N MET A 1 -26.09 9.91 -62.02
CA MET A 1 -26.42 10.61 -60.74
C MET A 1 -26.43 9.64 -59.54
N MET A 2 -25.52 8.65 -59.48
CA MET A 2 -25.61 7.50 -58.55
C MET A 2 -24.41 7.33 -57.59
N HIS A 3 -23.35 8.16 -57.73
CA HIS A 3 -22.15 8.09 -56.88
C HIS A 3 -22.26 8.87 -55.56
N LYS A 4 -23.05 9.96 -55.52
CA LYS A 4 -23.13 10.85 -54.33
C LYS A 4 -23.85 10.20 -53.14
N THR A 5 -24.79 9.30 -53.40
CA THR A 5 -25.59 8.61 -52.36
C THR A 5 -24.80 7.52 -51.65
N PHE A 6 -23.84 6.87 -52.32
CA PHE A 6 -22.99 5.84 -51.73
C PHE A 6 -22.03 6.45 -50.70
N HIS A 7 -21.36 7.55 -51.05
CA HIS A 7 -20.42 8.24 -50.15
C HIS A 7 -21.10 8.85 -48.91
N ALA A 8 -22.34 9.32 -49.04
CA ALA A 8 -23.13 9.82 -47.91
C ALA A 8 -23.49 8.71 -46.90
N ARG A 9 -23.73 7.48 -47.37
CA ARG A 9 -24.07 6.34 -46.52
C ARG A 9 -22.85 5.77 -45.80
N THR A 10 -21.69 5.70 -46.45
CA THR A 10 -20.43 5.31 -45.79
C THR A 10 -19.96 6.35 -44.79
N ALA A 11 -20.05 7.66 -45.10
CA ALA A 11 -19.69 8.72 -44.16
C ALA A 11 -20.53 8.67 -42.87
N ARG A 12 -21.86 8.44 -42.98
CA ARG A 12 -22.74 8.28 -41.82
C ARG A 12 -22.39 7.07 -40.95
N ARG A 13 -21.99 5.94 -41.56
CA ARG A 13 -21.57 4.74 -40.82
C ARG A 13 -20.25 4.95 -40.07
N ILE A 14 -19.29 5.66 -40.67
CA ILE A 14 -18.01 5.99 -40.02
C ILE A 14 -18.23 6.93 -38.83
N ILE A 15 -19.07 7.95 -38.98
CA ILE A 15 -19.42 8.88 -37.90
C ILE A 15 -20.13 8.14 -36.75
N ALA A 16 -21.09 7.28 -37.07
CA ALA A 16 -21.80 6.49 -36.06
C ALA A 16 -20.87 5.54 -35.29
N ALA A 17 -19.92 4.90 -35.98
CA ALA A 17 -18.91 4.03 -35.35
C ALA A 17 -17.96 4.83 -34.45
N ALA A 18 -17.51 6.01 -34.89
CA ALA A 18 -16.65 6.88 -34.09
C ALA A 18 -17.35 7.38 -32.81
N LEU A 19 -18.63 7.73 -32.90
CA LEU A 19 -19.44 8.13 -31.74
C LEU A 19 -19.65 6.97 -30.77
N ALA A 20 -19.87 5.74 -31.26
CA ALA A 20 -20.00 4.57 -30.40
C ALA A 20 -18.72 4.28 -29.60
N VAL A 21 -17.55 4.41 -30.22
CA VAL A 21 -16.25 4.24 -29.54
C VAL A 21 -16.04 5.30 -28.45
N LEU A 22 -16.38 6.55 -28.72
CA LEU A 22 -16.27 7.63 -27.73
C LEU A 22 -17.21 7.42 -26.53
N VAL A 23 -18.43 6.93 -26.75
CA VAL A 23 -19.37 6.61 -25.67
C VAL A 23 -18.86 5.43 -24.83
N LEU A 24 -18.33 4.37 -25.44
CA LEU A 24 -17.77 3.24 -24.67
C LEU A 24 -16.54 3.67 -23.84
N ALA A 25 -15.61 4.43 -24.44
CA ALA A 25 -14.40 4.88 -23.75
C ALA A 25 -14.71 5.86 -22.61
N GLY A 26 -15.66 6.78 -22.79
CA GLY A 26 -16.06 7.74 -21.76
C GLY A 26 -16.73 7.09 -20.56
N ASN A 27 -17.57 6.06 -20.77
CA ASN A 27 -18.20 5.33 -19.66
C ASN A 27 -17.17 4.50 -18.88
N ALA A 28 -16.18 3.89 -19.53
CA ALA A 28 -15.17 3.08 -18.85
C ALA A 28 -14.36 3.86 -17.79
N ILE A 29 -14.11 5.16 -18.02
CA ILE A 29 -13.40 6.02 -17.07
C ILE A 29 -14.31 6.47 -15.94
N ALA A 30 -15.60 6.74 -16.22
CA ALA A 30 -16.57 7.18 -15.22
C ALA A 30 -16.91 6.09 -14.17
N TYR A 31 -16.82 4.81 -14.56
CA TYR A 31 -17.00 3.67 -13.64
C TYR A 31 -15.69 3.13 -13.06
N ALA A 32 -14.55 3.78 -13.33
CA ALA A 32 -13.30 3.44 -12.66
C ALA A 32 -13.44 3.83 -11.19
N THR A 33 -13.71 2.85 -10.34
CA THR A 33 -13.69 3.02 -8.88
C THR A 33 -12.29 3.44 -8.47
N THR A 34 -12.18 4.45 -7.60
CA THR A 34 -10.90 4.73 -6.93
C THR A 34 -10.51 3.46 -6.19
N SER A 35 -9.40 2.83 -6.57
CA SER A 35 -8.91 1.66 -5.84
C SER A 35 -8.34 2.18 -4.53
N LYS A 36 -9.17 2.16 -3.48
CA LYS A 36 -8.67 1.98 -2.13
C LYS A 36 -8.08 0.57 -2.13
N ALA A 37 -6.78 0.46 -2.38
CA ALA A 37 -6.10 -0.78 -2.04
C ALA A 37 -6.25 -0.90 -0.53
N ASP A 38 -7.12 -1.81 -0.07
CA ASP A 38 -7.16 -2.18 1.35
C ASP A 38 -5.81 -2.81 1.65
N SER A 39 -4.86 -1.98 2.09
CA SER A 39 -3.55 -2.43 2.48
C SER A 39 -3.70 -3.09 3.83
N SER A 40 -3.65 -4.42 3.85
CA SER A 40 -3.66 -5.16 5.10
C SER A 40 -2.35 -4.92 5.82
N CYS A 41 -2.42 -4.22 6.95
CA CYS A 41 -1.27 -3.86 7.74
C CYS A 41 -1.26 -4.63 9.05
N GLN A 42 -0.09 -5.10 9.45
CA GLN A 42 0.19 -5.63 10.78
C GLN A 42 1.33 -4.85 11.42
N VAL A 43 1.32 -4.78 12.75
CA VAL A 43 2.41 -4.21 13.54
C VAL A 43 2.85 -5.25 14.56
N VAL A 44 4.15 -5.55 14.59
CA VAL A 44 4.75 -6.49 15.55
C VAL A 44 5.89 -5.84 16.33
N ALA A 45 6.18 -6.38 17.52
CA ALA A 45 7.40 -6.06 18.26
C ALA A 45 8.64 -6.50 17.47
N TRP A 46 9.70 -5.69 17.52
CA TRP A 46 10.94 -5.95 16.78
C TRP A 46 12.18 -5.46 17.52
N GLY A 47 13.34 -5.98 17.11
CA GLY A 47 14.65 -5.57 17.61
C GLY A 47 14.95 -6.05 19.03
N PHE A 48 16.02 -5.52 19.60
CA PHE A 48 16.49 -5.89 20.93
C PHE A 48 15.44 -5.52 21.99
N PHE A 49 15.02 -6.51 22.79
CA PHE A 49 13.97 -6.38 23.81
C PHE A 49 12.68 -5.71 23.33
N ALA A 50 12.25 -5.93 22.08
CA ALA A 50 11.04 -5.32 21.52
C ALA A 50 11.02 -3.77 21.58
N SER A 51 12.20 -3.14 21.60
CA SER A 51 12.37 -1.68 21.63
C SER A 51 11.88 -1.00 20.35
N GLN A 52 11.74 -1.75 19.25
CA GLN A 52 11.27 -1.26 17.97
C GLN A 52 9.95 -1.92 17.59
N ARG A 53 9.30 -1.36 16.56
CA ARG A 53 8.14 -1.92 15.91
C ARG A 53 8.46 -2.16 14.45
N ARG A 54 7.94 -3.26 13.91
CA ARG A 54 7.90 -3.51 12.47
C ARG A 54 6.45 -3.45 12.00
N THR A 55 6.16 -2.52 11.11
CA THR A 55 4.91 -2.49 10.36
C THR A 55 5.13 -3.14 9.00
N LEU A 56 4.29 -4.09 8.64
CA LEU A 56 4.22 -4.66 7.30
C LEU A 56 2.84 -4.37 6.73
N CYS A 57 2.77 -3.83 5.52
CA CYS A 57 1.52 -3.58 4.79
C CYS A 57 1.61 -4.21 3.41
N ASP A 58 0.63 -5.04 3.05
CA ASP A 58 0.58 -5.69 1.74
C ASP A 58 -0.46 -5.02 0.83
N SER A 59 -0.11 -4.84 -0.45
CA SER A 59 -1.10 -4.55 -1.49
C SER A 59 -1.94 -5.78 -1.78
N LEU A 60 -2.99 -5.62 -2.60
CA LEU A 60 -3.65 -6.77 -3.23
C LEU A 60 -2.64 -7.61 -4.02
N ILE A 61 -2.91 -8.92 -4.08
CA ILE A 61 -2.19 -9.85 -4.95
C ILE A 61 -2.55 -9.53 -6.40
N ARG A 62 -1.54 -9.32 -7.22
CA ARG A 62 -1.63 -9.07 -8.66
C ARG A 62 -1.94 -10.36 -9.42
N PRO A 63 -2.39 -10.27 -10.69
CA PRO A 63 -2.69 -11.46 -11.50
C PRO A 63 -1.51 -12.43 -11.69
N ASP A 64 -0.27 -11.94 -11.57
CA ASP A 64 0.95 -12.76 -11.63
C ASP A 64 1.30 -13.46 -10.31
N GLY A 65 0.46 -13.30 -9.27
CA GLY A 65 0.67 -13.86 -7.94
C GLY A 65 1.59 -13.03 -7.05
N SER A 66 2.16 -11.92 -7.54
CA SER A 66 3.00 -11.03 -6.74
C SER A 66 2.18 -9.96 -6.00
N TRP A 67 2.72 -9.43 -4.90
CA TRP A 67 2.16 -8.24 -4.24
C TRP A 67 3.28 -7.28 -3.83
N GLN A 68 2.92 -6.02 -3.59
CA GLN A 68 3.85 -5.06 -2.98
C GLN A 68 3.75 -5.18 -1.47
N ARG A 69 4.89 -5.28 -0.80
CA ARG A 69 5.00 -5.18 0.65
C ARG A 69 5.74 -3.91 1.00
N GLN A 70 5.14 -3.13 1.89
CA GLN A 70 5.80 -2.01 2.56
C GLN A 70 6.22 -2.47 3.95
N ARG A 71 7.50 -2.28 4.27
CA ARG A 71 8.09 -2.58 5.59
C ARG A 71 8.63 -1.32 6.22
N ILE A 72 8.18 -1.03 7.43
CA ILE A 72 8.65 0.11 8.21
C ILE A 72 9.16 -0.38 9.56
N PHE A 73 10.40 -0.06 9.87
CA PHE A 73 10.94 -0.19 11.22
C PHE A 73 10.92 1.17 11.90
N TRP A 74 10.35 1.25 13.10
CA TRP A 74 10.19 2.50 13.82
C TRP A 74 10.30 2.30 15.32
N VAL A 75 10.67 3.38 16.02
CA VAL A 75 10.71 3.42 17.49
C VAL A 75 9.48 4.18 17.97
N PRO A 76 8.67 3.60 18.87
CA PRO A 76 7.54 4.31 19.43
C PRO A 76 8.01 5.48 20.29
N ARG A 77 7.12 6.47 20.46
CA ARG A 77 7.34 7.55 21.41
C ARG A 77 7.62 6.96 22.79
N HIS A 78 8.69 7.41 23.43
CA HIS A 78 9.13 6.89 24.72
C HIS A 78 9.76 8.01 25.57
N GLN A 79 9.87 7.75 26.88
CA GLN A 79 10.55 8.66 27.80
C GLN A 79 11.97 8.16 28.04
N VAL A 80 12.94 9.07 27.91
CA VAL A 80 14.33 8.83 28.28
C VAL A 80 14.59 9.52 29.62
N PRO A 81 14.71 8.78 30.74
CA PRO A 81 15.00 9.38 32.03
C PRO A 81 16.43 9.93 32.09
N ILE A 82 16.66 10.99 32.87
CA ILE A 82 18.01 11.54 33.09
C ILE A 82 18.73 10.80 34.22
N THR A 83 17.99 10.41 35.25
CA THR A 83 18.58 9.81 36.46
C THR A 83 17.79 8.57 36.85
N CYS A 84 18.51 7.47 37.08
CA CYS A 84 17.96 6.26 37.66
C CYS A 84 18.80 5.90 38.90
N SER A 85 18.15 5.67 40.03
CA SER A 85 18.84 5.30 41.28
C SER A 85 18.06 4.23 42.03
N GLY A 86 18.79 3.42 42.79
CA GLY A 86 18.22 2.32 43.56
C GLY A 86 19.22 1.20 43.81
N THR A 87 18.95 0.39 44.82
CA THR A 87 19.81 -0.75 45.21
C THR A 87 19.08 -2.08 45.07
N TYR A 88 17.80 -2.13 45.43
CA TYR A 88 16.93 -3.31 45.26
C TYR A 88 15.80 -3.08 44.25
N PHE A 89 15.39 -1.82 44.06
CA PHE A 89 14.41 -1.40 43.06
C PHE A 89 14.96 -0.14 42.39
N ILE A 90 15.01 -0.13 41.07
CA ILE A 90 15.47 1.04 40.31
C ILE A 90 14.26 1.94 40.06
N THR A 91 14.36 3.17 40.55
CA THR A 91 13.42 4.24 40.23
C THR A 91 14.10 5.22 39.31
N CYS A 92 13.45 5.56 38.20
CA CYS A 92 13.94 6.54 37.24
C CYS A 92 13.10 7.82 37.31
N SER A 93 13.75 8.98 37.24
CA SER A 93 13.11 10.29 37.33
C SER A 93 13.72 11.31 36.37
N GLY A 94 12.98 12.39 36.14
CA GLY A 94 13.30 13.38 35.11
C GLY A 94 13.20 12.81 33.70
N GLY A 95 13.86 13.47 32.76
CA GLY A 95 13.92 13.01 31.38
C GLY A 95 13.24 13.91 30.37
N GLN A 96 13.30 13.44 29.13
CA GLN A 96 12.63 14.05 28.00
C GLN A 96 11.82 12.99 27.24
N ILE A 97 10.71 13.43 26.69
CA ILE A 97 9.93 12.61 25.77
C ILE A 97 10.62 12.68 24.41
N VAL A 98 10.95 11.51 23.88
CA VAL A 98 11.43 11.35 22.51
C VAL A 98 10.24 10.96 21.66
N ASP A 99 9.97 11.75 20.63
CA ASP A 99 8.91 11.46 19.68
C ASP A 99 9.20 10.18 18.89
N GLN A 100 8.14 9.60 18.34
CA GLN A 100 8.27 8.48 17.43
C GLN A 100 9.13 8.87 16.22
N TYR A 101 9.96 7.94 15.77
CA TYR A 101 10.72 8.12 14.53
C TYR A 101 10.85 6.81 13.74
N VAL A 102 10.99 6.97 12.43
CA VAL A 102 11.21 5.86 11.49
C VAL A 102 12.72 5.60 11.39
N ILE A 103 13.11 4.34 11.52
CA ILE A 103 14.49 3.88 11.33
C ILE A 103 14.72 3.59 9.85
N SER A 104 13.81 2.83 9.24
CA SER A 104 13.84 2.56 7.81
C SER A 104 12.44 2.26 7.27
N ALA A 105 12.24 2.54 5.99
CA ALA A 105 11.02 2.28 5.27
C ALA A 105 11.37 1.81 3.86
N GLU A 106 10.86 0.65 3.48
CA GLU A 106 11.16 0.00 2.21
C GLU A 106 9.88 -0.52 1.59
N THR A 107 9.82 -0.54 0.26
CA THR A 107 8.74 -1.17 -0.50
C THR A 107 9.36 -2.11 -1.52
N TYR A 108 8.93 -3.37 -1.51
CA TYR A 108 9.46 -4.40 -2.41
C TYR A 108 8.34 -5.32 -2.92
N THR A 109 8.59 -5.94 -4.06
CA THR A 109 7.70 -6.95 -4.62
C THR A 109 7.99 -8.29 -3.95
N VAL A 110 6.92 -9.00 -3.61
CA VAL A 110 6.96 -10.31 -2.95
C VAL A 110 6.12 -11.28 -3.78
N THR A 111 6.59 -12.51 -3.85
CA THR A 111 5.86 -13.70 -4.35
C THR A 111 5.86 -14.75 -3.25
N PRO A 112 5.02 -15.80 -3.33
CA PRO A 112 5.00 -16.85 -2.31
C PRO A 112 6.38 -17.47 -2.02
N ASP A 113 7.25 -17.54 -3.04
CA ASP A 113 8.59 -18.13 -2.92
C ASP A 113 9.67 -17.13 -2.47
N THR A 114 9.38 -15.82 -2.49
CA THR A 114 10.34 -14.75 -2.12
C THR A 114 9.99 -14.06 -0.81
N VAL A 115 8.95 -14.53 -0.10
CA VAL A 115 8.65 -14.09 1.26
C VAL A 115 9.87 -14.35 2.14
N LEU A 116 10.34 -13.31 2.85
CA LEU A 116 11.47 -13.46 3.76
C LEU A 116 11.11 -14.39 4.93
N PRO A 117 12.05 -15.22 5.43
CA PRO A 117 11.75 -16.24 6.45
C PRO A 117 11.13 -15.70 7.74
N ASP A 118 11.43 -14.45 8.09
CA ASP A 118 10.95 -13.77 9.29
C ASP A 118 9.66 -12.96 9.07
N GLU A 119 9.07 -13.03 7.88
CA GLU A 119 7.84 -12.35 7.52
C GLU A 119 6.72 -13.36 7.28
N PRO A 120 5.47 -13.00 7.59
CA PRO A 120 4.37 -13.88 7.26
C PRO A 120 4.06 -13.85 5.76
N ALA A 121 3.22 -14.81 5.37
CA ALA A 121 2.54 -14.81 4.08
C ALA A 121 1.74 -13.51 3.86
N HIS A 122 1.12 -13.40 2.68
CA HIS A 122 0.27 -12.26 2.34
C HIS A 122 -0.77 -11.99 3.45
N LEU A 123 -0.92 -10.72 3.83
CA LEU A 123 -1.77 -10.30 4.95
C LEU A 123 -3.29 -10.28 4.64
N GLY A 124 -3.69 -10.68 3.44
CA GLY A 124 -5.08 -10.70 2.98
C GLY A 124 -5.60 -9.32 2.61
N ALA A 125 -6.93 -9.17 2.54
CA ALA A 125 -7.63 -7.90 2.68
C ALA A 125 -8.23 -7.90 4.10
N VAL A 126 -7.91 -6.91 4.94
CA VAL A 126 -8.60 -6.75 6.23
C VAL A 126 -10.02 -6.30 5.90
N ALA A 127 -10.99 -7.17 6.20
CA ALA A 127 -12.42 -6.88 6.09
C ALA A 127 -12.86 -5.80 7.10
#